data_AF-A0A3B9IBI4-F1
#
_entry.id   AF-A0A3B9IBI4-F1
#
_cell.length_a   1.000
_cell.length_b   1.000
_cell.length_c   1.000
_cell.angle_alpha   90.00
_cell.angle_beta   90.00
_cell.angle_gamma   90.00
#
_symmetry.space_group_name_H-M   'P 1'
#
loop_
_entity.id
_entity.type
_entity.pdbx_description
1 polymer ?
#
loop_
_entity_poly.entity_id
_entity_poly.type
_entity_poly.pdbx_seq_one_letter_code
_entity_poly.pdbx_strand_id
1 'polypeptide(L)'
;MAKVIVVANQKGGCSKTSVVTNLSIGLAMKGKKVCVIDADPQGSLTASLGYQEPDAIRYTLATIMTKIINEEEIDPEEGILHHEEGVDLVPANIELSGMEVSLANAMSRELILKEYVDMIRDQYDYILIDCMPSLGVMTINALVAADRVLIPVQAAYLPVKGLQQLLKTVMVVKKGNRELGI
;
A
#
# COMPACT_ATOMS: atom_id res chain seq x y z
N MET A 1 8.20 2.36 -16.05
CA MET A 1 6.95 2.42 -15.27
C MET A 1 6.52 1.08 -14.71
N ALA A 2 6.58 0.97 -13.39
CA ALA A 2 6.11 -0.15 -12.61
C ALA A 2 4.61 -0.40 -12.79
N LYS A 3 4.23 -1.68 -12.69
CA LYS A 3 2.84 -2.09 -12.50
C LYS A 3 2.49 -2.04 -11.02
N VAL A 4 1.54 -1.18 -10.66
CA VAL A 4 1.12 -0.96 -9.27
C VAL A 4 -0.05 -1.88 -8.94
N ILE A 5 0.13 -2.75 -7.93
CA ILE A 5 -0.86 -3.74 -7.52
C ILE A 5 -1.18 -3.54 -6.04
N VAL A 6 -2.43 -3.18 -5.76
CA VAL A 6 -2.94 -3.11 -4.39
C VAL A 6 -3.47 -4.48 -3.98
N VAL A 7 -3.14 -4.92 -2.77
CA VAL A 7 -3.75 -6.09 -2.14
C VAL A 7 -4.70 -5.61 -1.06
N ALA A 8 -6.01 -5.67 -1.34
CA ALA A 8 -7.05 -5.12 -0.47
C ALA A 8 -8.14 -6.13 -0.14
N ASN A 9 -8.58 -6.12 1.11
CA ASN A 9 -9.76 -6.82 1.61
C ASN A 9 -10.19 -6.20 2.93
N GLN A 10 -11.48 -5.85 3.02
CA GLN A 10 -12.12 -5.31 4.22
C GLN A 10 -12.03 -6.28 5.42
N LYS A 11 -11.97 -7.60 5.18
CA LYS A 11 -11.88 -8.58 6.26
C LYS A 11 -10.41 -8.75 6.70
N GLY A 12 -10.16 -8.61 8.00
CA GLY A 12 -8.89 -8.97 8.63
C GLY A 12 -8.59 -10.48 8.51
N GLY A 13 -7.32 -10.86 8.55
CA GLY A 13 -6.92 -12.28 8.47
C GLY A 13 -7.19 -12.96 7.12
N CYS A 14 -7.30 -12.20 6.03
CA CYS A 14 -7.47 -12.75 4.67
C CYS A 14 -6.15 -12.99 3.93
N SER A 15 -5.03 -13.11 4.66
CA SER A 15 -3.69 -13.37 4.09
C SER A 15 -3.17 -12.27 3.15
N LYS A 16 -3.60 -11.00 3.29
CA LYS A 16 -3.15 -9.87 2.46
C LYS A 16 -1.62 -9.69 2.54
N THR A 17 -1.12 -9.45 3.74
CA THR A 17 0.30 -9.34 4.06
C THR A 17 1.10 -10.55 3.59
N SER A 18 0.57 -11.76 3.83
CA SER A 18 1.22 -13.00 3.36
C SER A 18 1.31 -13.07 1.84
N VAL A 19 0.25 -12.66 1.13
CA VAL A 19 0.24 -12.58 -0.34
C VAL A 19 1.25 -11.56 -0.81
N VAL A 20 1.27 -10.35 -0.23
CA VAL A 20 2.23 -9.30 -0.61
C VAL A 20 3.66 -9.76 -0.41
N THR A 21 3.98 -10.29 0.78
CA THR A 21 5.32 -10.76 1.14
C THR A 21 5.82 -11.85 0.19
N ASN A 22 5.01 -12.90 -0.04
CA ASN A 22 5.44 -14.02 -0.88
C ASN A 22 5.46 -13.65 -2.37
N LEU A 23 4.52 -12.82 -2.82
CA LEU A 23 4.48 -12.37 -4.21
C LEU A 23 5.66 -11.45 -4.53
N SER A 24 6.03 -10.53 -3.64
CA SER A 24 7.16 -9.63 -3.86
C SER A 24 8.47 -10.39 -3.96
N ILE A 25 8.75 -11.28 -2.99
CA ILE A 25 9.95 -12.13 -2.99
C ILE A 25 9.98 -13.01 -4.23
N GLY A 26 8.85 -13.65 -4.59
CA GLY A 26 8.77 -14.48 -5.79
C GLY A 26 8.99 -13.72 -7.11
N LEU A 27 8.61 -12.43 -7.16
CA LEU A 27 8.90 -11.54 -8.29
C LEU A 27 10.38 -11.14 -8.31
N ALA A 28 10.95 -10.78 -7.15
CA ALA A 28 12.37 -10.46 -7.02
C ALA A 28 13.28 -11.63 -7.42
N MET A 29 12.95 -12.84 -6.99
CA MET A 29 13.62 -14.09 -7.41
C MET A 29 13.58 -14.33 -8.93
N LYS A 30 12.62 -13.74 -9.64
CA LYS A 30 12.53 -13.77 -11.12
C LYS A 30 13.27 -12.60 -11.78
N GLY A 31 14.11 -11.89 -11.03
CA GLY A 31 14.91 -10.75 -11.50
C GLY A 31 14.11 -9.47 -11.72
N LYS A 32 12.94 -9.32 -11.08
CA LYS A 32 12.16 -8.09 -11.13
C LYS A 32 12.58 -7.14 -10.02
N LYS A 33 12.61 -5.84 -10.32
CA LYS A 33 12.74 -4.80 -9.30
C LYS A 33 11.40 -4.59 -8.63
N VAL A 34 11.32 -4.85 -7.32
CA VAL A 34 10.05 -4.83 -6.58
C VAL A 34 10.17 -3.91 -5.38
N CYS A 35 9.24 -2.98 -5.27
CA CYS A 35 8.98 -2.25 -4.04
C CYS A 35 7.67 -2.75 -3.43
N VAL A 36 7.63 -2.87 -2.11
CA VAL A 36 6.40 -3.05 -1.35
C VAL A 36 6.15 -1.86 -0.45
N ILE A 37 4.88 -1.47 -0.30
CA ILE A 37 4.46 -0.38 0.56
C ILE A 37 3.53 -0.97 1.62
N ASP A 38 3.93 -0.85 2.88
CA ASP A 38 3.07 -1.16 4.02
C ASP A 38 2.12 0.02 4.24
N ALA A 39 0.84 -0.19 4.03
CA ALA A 39 -0.22 0.80 4.26
C ALA A 39 -1.18 0.32 5.36
N ASP A 40 -0.64 -0.40 6.36
CA ASP A 40 -1.32 -0.74 7.60
C ASP A 40 -0.57 -0.17 8.81
N PRO A 41 -1.19 0.67 9.67
CA PRO A 41 -0.55 1.18 10.87
C PRO A 41 -0.04 0.09 11.84
N GLN A 42 -0.52 -1.15 11.70
CA GLN A 42 -0.01 -2.29 12.47
C GLN A 42 1.39 -2.77 12.02
N GLY A 43 1.90 -2.29 10.87
CA GLY A 43 3.24 -2.63 10.40
C GLY A 43 3.45 -4.12 10.12
N SER A 44 2.38 -4.85 9.79
CA SER A 44 2.43 -6.31 9.68
C SER A 44 3.33 -6.77 8.53
N LEU A 45 3.34 -6.05 7.41
CA LEU A 45 4.24 -6.33 6.29
C LEU A 45 5.69 -6.00 6.68
N THR A 46 5.87 -4.84 7.31
CA THR A 46 7.18 -4.38 7.81
C THR A 46 7.82 -5.43 8.73
N ALA A 47 7.07 -5.92 9.72
CA ALA A 47 7.53 -6.97 10.62
C ALA A 47 7.74 -8.33 9.92
N SER A 48 6.91 -8.66 8.91
CA SER A 48 7.05 -9.90 8.14
C SER A 48 8.34 -9.94 7.30
N LEU A 49 8.90 -8.77 6.98
CA LEU A 49 10.18 -8.59 6.29
C LEU A 49 11.34 -8.35 7.27
N GLY A 50 11.23 -8.84 8.51
CA GLY A 50 12.35 -8.84 9.46
C GLY A 50 12.55 -7.55 10.27
N TYR A 51 11.82 -6.47 9.98
CA TYR A 51 11.88 -5.22 10.75
C TYR A 51 10.92 -5.28 11.95
N GLN A 52 11.33 -5.95 13.02
CA GLN A 52 10.48 -6.32 14.16
C GLN A 52 10.06 -5.15 15.08
N GLU A 53 10.68 -3.98 14.95
CA GLU A 53 10.32 -2.78 15.70
C GLU A 53 9.91 -1.64 14.74
N PRO A 54 8.73 -1.71 14.10
CA PRO A 54 8.31 -0.70 13.12
C PRO A 54 8.26 0.72 13.69
N ASP A 55 7.91 0.87 14.97
CA ASP A 55 7.84 2.17 15.65
C ASP A 55 9.23 2.79 15.93
N ALA A 56 10.31 2.01 15.83
CA ALA A 56 11.68 2.51 15.93
C ALA A 56 12.21 3.04 14.57
N ILE A 57 11.49 2.79 13.47
CA ILE A 57 11.88 3.23 12.13
C ILE A 57 11.58 4.72 12.01
N ARG A 58 12.62 5.50 11.72
CA ARG A 58 12.56 6.97 11.67
C ARG A 58 11.73 7.52 10.52
N TYR A 59 11.78 6.88 9.37
CA TYR A 59 11.12 7.33 8.14
C TYR A 59 10.20 6.22 7.65
N THR A 60 8.91 6.48 7.63
CA THR A 60 7.87 5.54 7.23
C THR A 60 6.97 6.17 6.18
N LEU A 61 6.00 5.40 5.68
CA LEU A 61 4.94 5.92 4.82
C LEU A 61 4.25 7.15 5.43
N ALA A 62 4.05 7.17 6.75
CA ALA A 62 3.43 8.31 7.43
C ALA A 62 4.27 9.59 7.30
N THR A 63 5.60 9.47 7.44
CA THR A 63 6.53 10.58 7.25
C THR A 63 6.45 11.13 5.83
N ILE A 64 6.51 10.25 4.84
CA ILE A 64 6.46 10.60 3.40
C ILE A 64 5.14 11.30 3.07
N MET A 65 4.01 10.73 3.48
CA MET A 65 2.70 11.33 3.23
C MET A 65 2.54 12.70 3.91
N THR A 66 3.11 12.88 5.10
CA THR A 66 3.10 14.18 5.79
C THR A 66 3.86 15.23 4.98
N LYS A 67 5.04 14.88 4.45
CA LYS A 67 5.83 15.77 3.59
C LYS A 67 5.06 16.18 2.34
N ILE A 68 4.37 15.25 1.68
CA ILE A 68 3.53 15.56 0.50
C ILE A 68 2.42 16.55 0.87
N ILE A 69 1.70 16.29 1.97
CA ILE A 69 0.61 17.17 2.44
C ILE A 69 1.12 18.59 2.73
N ASN A 70 2.34 18.72 3.25
CA ASN A 70 2.96 20.00 3.59
C ASN A 70 3.73 20.65 2.42
N GLU A 71 3.74 20.02 1.23
CA GLU A 71 4.53 20.47 0.07
C GLU A 71 6.04 20.58 0.35
N GLU A 72 6.56 19.67 1.19
CA GLU A 72 7.99 19.58 1.53
C GLU A 72 8.77 18.77 0.48
N GLU A 73 10.07 19.02 0.34
CA GLU A 73 10.93 18.22 -0.53
C GLU A 73 11.07 16.78 0.02
N ILE A 74 10.94 15.82 -0.89
CA ILE A 74 11.04 14.39 -0.61
C ILE A 74 12.18 13.83 -1.44
N ASP A 75 13.14 13.22 -0.77
CA ASP A 75 14.09 12.34 -1.42
C ASP A 75 13.39 10.98 -1.64
N PRO A 76 13.20 10.52 -2.88
CA PRO A 76 12.48 9.27 -3.16
C PRO A 76 13.13 8.03 -2.54
N GLU A 77 14.42 8.06 -2.21
CA GLU A 77 15.12 6.97 -1.53
C GLU A 77 14.94 7.03 0.01
N GLU A 78 14.49 8.17 0.55
CA GLU A 78 14.27 8.34 1.99
C GLU A 78 13.11 7.45 2.47
N GLY A 79 13.38 6.63 3.49
CA GLY A 79 12.39 5.71 4.05
C GLY A 79 12.22 4.41 3.27
N ILE A 80 13.01 4.18 2.21
CA ILE A 80 13.09 2.86 1.56
C ILE A 80 14.10 1.98 2.30
N LEU A 81 13.66 0.81 2.72
CA LEU A 81 14.49 -0.23 3.34
C LEU A 81 14.76 -1.35 2.35
N HIS A 82 15.98 -1.89 2.35
CA HIS A 82 16.39 -2.96 1.44
C HIS A 82 16.43 -4.32 2.13
N HIS A 83 15.66 -5.27 1.63
CA HIS A 83 15.59 -6.64 2.13
C HIS A 83 16.58 -7.56 1.39
N GLU A 84 17.14 -8.58 2.06
CA GLU A 84 18.18 -9.45 1.49
C GLU A 84 17.72 -10.26 0.26
N GLU A 85 16.42 -10.54 0.14
CA GLU A 85 15.78 -11.22 -1.00
C GLU A 85 15.58 -10.30 -2.22
N GLY A 86 16.08 -9.06 -2.19
CA GLY A 86 16.02 -8.13 -3.32
C GLY A 86 14.67 -7.42 -3.47
N VAL A 87 14.00 -7.18 -2.35
CA VAL A 87 12.75 -6.42 -2.27
C VAL A 87 12.99 -5.15 -1.48
N ASP A 88 12.51 -4.03 -2.00
CA ASP A 88 12.53 -2.75 -1.32
C ASP A 88 11.22 -2.55 -0.57
N LEU A 89 11.27 -1.95 0.61
CA LEU A 89 10.15 -1.78 1.53
C LEU A 89 10.00 -0.32 1.92
N VAL A 90 8.79 0.23 1.75
CA VAL A 90 8.35 1.44 2.41
C VAL A 90 7.56 1.01 3.66
N PRO A 91 8.12 1.18 4.87
CA PRO A 91 7.57 0.63 6.09
C PRO A 91 6.41 1.47 6.62
N ALA A 92 5.60 0.89 7.51
CA ALA A 92 4.55 1.57 8.26
C ALA A 92 4.79 1.46 9.77
N ASN A 93 4.28 2.43 10.50
CA ASN A 93 4.27 2.47 11.96
C ASN A 93 2.92 3.00 12.46
N ILE A 94 2.76 3.07 13.78
CA ILE A 94 1.51 3.53 14.41
C ILE A 94 1.10 4.95 13.99
N GLU A 95 2.03 5.80 13.55
CA GLU A 95 1.74 7.18 13.12
C GLU A 95 0.80 7.23 11.91
N LEU A 96 0.79 6.18 11.07
CA LEU A 96 -0.14 6.07 9.96
C LEU A 96 -1.61 6.04 10.42
N SER A 97 -1.90 5.67 11.67
CA SER A 97 -3.25 5.75 12.22
C SER A 97 -3.74 7.21 12.38
N GLY A 98 -2.83 8.13 12.72
CA GLY A 98 -3.12 9.57 12.77
C GLY A 98 -3.29 10.19 11.38
N MET A 99 -2.70 9.57 10.36
CA MET A 99 -2.75 10.04 8.98
C MET A 99 -4.18 10.07 8.42
N GLU A 100 -5.09 9.21 8.89
CA GLU A 100 -6.50 9.27 8.44
C GLU A 100 -7.15 10.63 8.72
N VAL A 101 -6.81 11.25 9.87
CA VAL A 101 -7.33 12.57 10.26
C VAL A 101 -6.68 13.67 9.43
N SER A 102 -5.37 13.59 9.20
CA SER A 102 -4.63 14.54 8.36
C SER A 102 -5.14 14.52 6.92
N LEU A 103 -5.28 13.32 6.34
CA LEU A 103 -5.84 13.14 5.00
C LEU A 103 -7.28 13.61 4.91
N ALA A 104 -8.10 13.47 5.96
CA ALA A 104 -9.48 13.94 5.90
C ALA A 104 -9.58 15.44 5.58
N ASN A 105 -8.60 16.24 5.99
CA ASN A 105 -8.56 17.69 5.82
C ASN A 105 -7.64 18.16 4.68
N ALA A 106 -6.85 17.26 4.09
CA ALA A 106 -5.95 17.60 2.98
C ALA A 106 -6.72 17.89 1.68
N MET A 107 -6.19 18.81 0.88
CA MET A 107 -6.66 18.99 -0.50
C MET A 107 -6.26 17.79 -1.34
N SER A 108 -7.13 17.37 -2.27
CA SER A 108 -6.89 16.21 -3.14
C SER A 108 -6.42 14.96 -2.38
N ARG A 109 -6.94 14.76 -1.17
CA ARG A 109 -6.48 13.76 -0.20
C ARG A 109 -6.37 12.33 -0.72
N GLU A 110 -7.14 11.98 -1.74
CA GLU A 110 -7.11 10.67 -2.41
C GLU A 110 -5.93 10.47 -3.36
N LEU A 111 -5.21 11.54 -3.71
CA LEU A 111 -4.05 11.54 -4.61
C LEU A 111 -2.71 11.48 -3.88
N ILE A 112 -2.67 11.67 -2.56
CA ILE A 112 -1.42 11.81 -1.79
C ILE A 112 -0.51 10.59 -1.98
N LEU A 113 -1.04 9.37 -1.81
CA LEU A 113 -0.23 8.18 -2.05
C LEU A 113 0.13 8.00 -3.53
N LYS A 114 -0.73 8.45 -4.44
CA LYS A 114 -0.46 8.38 -5.88
C LYS A 114 0.71 9.27 -6.27
N GLU A 115 0.82 10.47 -5.70
CA GLU A 115 1.95 11.38 -5.93
C GLU A 115 3.26 10.71 -5.54
N TYR A 116 3.33 10.09 -4.35
CA TYR A 116 4.52 9.32 -3.95
C TYR A 116 4.81 8.15 -4.90
N VAL A 117 3.80 7.34 -5.19
CA VAL A 117 3.96 6.16 -6.07
C VAL A 117 4.46 6.57 -7.45
N ASP A 118 3.96 7.68 -8.01
CA ASP A 118 4.40 8.18 -9.31
C ASP A 118 5.86 8.68 -9.29
N MET A 119 6.36 9.20 -8.16
CA MET A 119 7.79 9.59 -8.00
C MET A 119 8.75 8.39 -8.11
N ILE A 120 8.39 7.26 -7.50
CA ILE A 120 9.24 6.05 -7.49
C ILE A 120 8.96 5.09 -8.65
N ARG A 121 7.90 5.33 -9.43
CA ARG A 121 7.35 4.36 -10.38
C ARG A 121 8.32 3.88 -11.45
N ASP A 122 9.26 4.72 -11.86
CA ASP A 122 10.22 4.37 -12.92
C ASP A 122 11.43 3.58 -12.43
N GLN A 123 11.58 3.41 -11.13
CA GLN A 123 12.68 2.65 -10.52
C GLN A 123 12.38 1.14 -10.42
N TYR A 124 11.10 0.77 -10.49
CA TYR A 124 10.62 -0.59 -10.25
C TYR A 124 9.88 -1.19 -11.45
N ASP A 125 9.84 -2.53 -11.49
CA ASP A 125 8.93 -3.27 -12.38
C ASP A 125 7.55 -3.45 -11.73
N TYR A 126 7.53 -3.62 -10.40
CA TYR A 126 6.31 -3.81 -9.62
C TYR A 126 6.35 -3.01 -8.32
N ILE A 127 5.21 -2.41 -7.99
CA ILE A 127 4.95 -1.82 -6.67
C ILE A 127 3.73 -2.54 -6.08
N LEU A 128 3.90 -3.23 -4.95
CA LEU A 128 2.80 -3.88 -4.24
C LEU A 128 2.41 -3.05 -3.02
N ILE A 129 1.12 -2.83 -2.78
CA ILE A 129 0.65 -2.06 -1.63
C ILE A 129 -0.20 -2.98 -0.74
N ASP A 130 0.22 -3.19 0.51
CA ASP A 130 -0.54 -3.96 1.51
C ASP A 130 -1.46 -3.02 2.30
N CYS A 131 -2.76 -3.10 2.08
CA CYS A 131 -3.70 -2.22 2.76
C CYS A 131 -4.18 -2.81 4.10
N MET A 132 -4.43 -1.93 5.07
CA MET A 132 -5.16 -2.29 6.28
C MET A 132 -6.55 -2.90 5.99
N PRO A 133 -7.14 -3.70 6.92
CA PRO A 133 -8.48 -4.26 6.77
C PRO A 133 -9.60 -3.22 6.97
N SER A 134 -9.57 -2.14 6.19
CA SER A 134 -10.57 -1.07 6.20
C SER A 134 -10.92 -0.63 4.77
N LEU A 135 -12.01 0.12 4.62
CA LEU A 135 -12.35 0.84 3.38
C LEU A 135 -12.21 2.35 3.61
N GLY A 136 -11.32 2.75 4.50
CA GLY A 136 -11.05 4.15 4.88
C GLY A 136 -10.26 4.92 3.82
N VAL A 137 -9.82 6.13 4.18
CA VAL A 137 -9.15 7.07 3.27
C VAL A 137 -7.81 6.49 2.76
N MET A 138 -7.09 5.71 3.57
CA MET A 138 -5.87 5.03 3.14
C MET A 138 -6.11 3.99 2.04
N THR A 139 -7.16 3.17 2.18
CA THR A 139 -7.52 2.20 1.14
C THR A 139 -7.95 2.89 -0.15
N ILE A 140 -8.63 4.04 -0.07
CA ILE A 140 -8.95 4.85 -1.26
C ILE A 140 -7.68 5.36 -1.93
N ASN A 141 -6.76 5.93 -1.17
CA ASN A 141 -5.46 6.39 -1.67
C ASN A 141 -4.71 5.28 -2.43
N ALA A 142 -4.64 4.10 -1.83
CA ALA A 142 -4.01 2.93 -2.45
C ALA A 142 -4.70 2.57 -3.78
N LEU A 143 -6.04 2.46 -3.79
CA LEU A 143 -6.80 2.12 -5.00
C LEU A 143 -6.65 3.18 -6.11
N VAL A 144 -6.51 4.46 -5.74
CA VAL A 144 -6.29 5.54 -6.70
C VAL A 144 -4.89 5.47 -7.32
N ALA A 145 -3.88 5.09 -6.55
CA ALA A 145 -2.51 4.88 -7.03
C ALA A 145 -2.33 3.62 -7.89
N ALA A 146 -3.28 2.67 -7.84
CA ALA A 146 -3.11 1.34 -8.42
C ALA A 146 -3.49 1.21 -9.91
N ASP A 147 -2.81 0.31 -10.60
CA ASP A 147 -3.23 -0.20 -11.92
C ASP A 147 -4.13 -1.43 -11.76
N ARG A 148 -3.88 -2.23 -10.72
CA ARG A 148 -4.62 -3.46 -10.42
C ARG A 148 -4.93 -3.58 -8.94
N VAL A 149 -6.08 -4.17 -8.63
CA VAL A 149 -6.42 -4.60 -7.27
C VAL A 149 -6.54 -6.12 -7.21
N LEU A 150 -5.70 -6.74 -6.39
CA LEU A 150 -5.79 -8.14 -6.03
C LEU A 150 -6.61 -8.26 -4.74
N ILE A 151 -7.63 -9.11 -4.76
CA ILE A 151 -8.54 -9.32 -3.61
C ILE A 151 -8.38 -10.76 -3.12
N PRO A 152 -7.56 -11.03 -2.10
CA PRO A 152 -7.46 -12.36 -1.50
C PRO A 152 -8.79 -12.71 -0.82
N VAL A 153 -9.40 -13.83 -1.18
CA VAL A 153 -10.66 -14.29 -0.58
C VAL A 153 -10.43 -15.62 0.12
N GLN A 154 -10.75 -15.68 1.42
CA GLN A 154 -10.78 -16.95 2.14
C GLN A 154 -11.93 -17.80 1.61
N ALA A 155 -11.67 -19.06 1.26
CA ALA A 155 -12.68 -20.03 0.85
C ALA A 155 -13.55 -20.49 2.04
N ALA A 156 -14.37 -19.59 2.55
CA ALA A 156 -15.30 -19.81 3.66
C ALA A 156 -16.72 -19.36 3.30
N TYR A 157 -17.72 -19.68 4.13
CA TYR A 157 -19.14 -19.43 3.84
C TYR A 157 -19.58 -17.95 3.97
N LEU A 158 -18.97 -17.18 4.87
CA LEU A 158 -19.34 -15.77 5.16
C LEU A 158 -18.66 -14.59 4.39
N PRO A 159 -17.69 -14.74 3.46
CA PRO A 159 -16.98 -13.60 2.84
C PRO A 159 -17.81 -12.68 1.92
N VAL A 160 -19.01 -13.08 1.51
CA VAL A 160 -19.73 -12.43 0.39
C VAL A 160 -20.03 -10.95 0.66
N LYS A 161 -20.43 -10.59 1.88
CA LYS A 161 -20.82 -9.21 2.20
C LYS A 161 -19.66 -8.22 2.15
N GLY A 162 -18.49 -8.61 2.67
CA GLY A 162 -17.30 -7.74 2.66
C GLY A 162 -16.73 -7.57 1.25
N LEU A 163 -16.74 -8.65 0.46
CA LEU A 163 -16.36 -8.60 -0.96
C LEU A 163 -17.27 -7.64 -1.75
N GLN A 164 -18.59 -7.69 -1.53
CA GLN A 164 -19.52 -6.78 -2.18
C GLN A 164 -19.25 -5.30 -1.85
N GLN A 165 -18.88 -4.99 -0.61
CA GLN A 165 -18.55 -3.61 -0.22
C GLN A 165 -17.25 -3.14 -0.88
N LEU A 166 -16.21 -3.97 -0.88
CA LEU A 166 -14.96 -3.66 -1.57
C LEU A 166 -15.18 -3.45 -3.08
N LEU A 167 -15.94 -4.33 -3.73
CA LEU A 167 -16.27 -4.17 -5.16
C LEU A 167 -17.00 -2.86 -5.43
N LYS A 168 -17.94 -2.45 -4.56
CA LYS A 168 -18.59 -1.14 -4.69
C LYS A 168 -17.59 0.00 -4.60
N THR A 169 -16.66 -0.05 -3.65
CA THR A 169 -15.60 0.95 -3.50
C THR A 169 -14.70 1.02 -4.73
N VAL A 170 -14.23 -0.13 -5.24
CA VAL A 170 -13.44 -0.22 -6.47
C VAL A 170 -14.20 0.39 -7.66
N MET A 171 -15.50 0.13 -7.79
CA MET A 171 -16.33 0.70 -8.85
C MET A 171 -16.50 2.22 -8.73
N VAL A 172 -16.50 2.78 -7.52
CA VAL A 172 -16.51 4.24 -7.30
C VAL A 172 -15.17 4.85 -7.71
N VAL A 173 -14.06 4.29 -7.23
CA VAL A 173 -12.70 4.76 -7.56
C VAL A 173 -12.45 4.69 -9.06
N LYS A 174 -12.94 3.63 -9.73
CA LYS A 174 -12.78 3.43 -11.18
C LYS A 174 -13.43 4.54 -12.03
N LYS A 175 -14.38 5.31 -11.49
CA LYS A 175 -14.92 6.49 -12.18
C LYS A 175 -13.86 7.59 -12.34
N GLY A 176 -12.96 7.73 -11.36
CA GLY A 176 -11.83 8.67 -11.38
C GLY A 176 -10.54 8.06 -11.95
N ASN A 177 -10.28 6.77 -11.70
CA ASN A 177 -9.16 6.02 -12.28
C ASN A 177 -9.69 4.93 -13.25
N ARG A 178 -9.88 5.30 -14.52
CA ARG A 178 -10.49 4.40 -15.53
C ARG A 178 -9.64 3.18 -15.88
N GLU A 179 -8.33 3.24 -15.62
CA GLU A 179 -7.37 2.19 -15.94
C GLU A 179 -7.31 1.09 -14.88
N LEU A 180 -7.89 1.35 -13.68
CA LEU A 180 -7.94 0.38 -12.58
C LEU A 180 -8.64 -0.93 -13.01
N GLY A 181 -7.86 -2.01 -13.02
CA GLY A 181 -8.34 -3.37 -13.20
C GLY A 181 -8.49 -4.13 -11.89
N ILE A 182 -9.35 -5.15 -11.88
CA ILE A 182 -9.36 -6.22 -10.87
C ILE A 182 -8.59 -7.41 -11.46
#